data_AF-A0A951PB08-F1
#
_entry.id   AF-A0A951PB08-F1
#
_cell.length_a   1.000
_cell.length_b   1.000
_cell.length_c   1.000
_cell.angle_alpha   90.00
_cell.angle_beta   90.00
_cell.angle_gamma   90.00
#
_symmetry.space_group_name_H-M   'P 1'
#
loop_
_entity.id
_entity.type
_entity.pdbx_description
1 polymer ?
#
loop_
_entity_poly.entity_id
_entity_poly.type
_entity_poly.pdbx_seq_one_letter_code
_entity_poly.pdbx_strand_id
1 'polypeptide(L)'
;MDIQQVADQLMADFHQERQLVDLMIQGCIEYRWAVGNEERQIAEAMIYNAFETYAIERGFPLPQAEEFCEDYLDDLVRAIDEIL
;
A
#
# COMPACT_ATOMS: atom_id res chain seq x y z
N MET A 1 8.55 -3.58 28.84
CA MET A 1 7.55 -3.50 27.75
C MET A 1 6.67 -4.72 27.90
N ASP A 2 5.37 -4.52 28.12
CA ASP A 2 4.42 -5.62 28.33
C ASP A 2 4.20 -6.36 27.00
N ILE A 3 4.15 -7.69 27.03
CA ILE A 3 3.95 -8.52 25.83
C ILE A 3 2.63 -8.12 25.14
N GLN A 4 1.60 -7.77 25.92
CA GLN A 4 0.33 -7.32 25.35
C GLN A 4 0.48 -6.00 24.58
N GLN A 5 1.26 -5.05 25.11
CA GLN A 5 1.51 -3.77 24.43
C GLN A 5 2.27 -3.95 23.11
N VAL A 6 3.20 -4.92 23.05
CA VAL A 6 3.91 -5.26 21.81
C VAL A 6 2.95 -5.87 20.79
N ALA A 7 2.08 -6.79 21.23
CA ALA A 7 1.10 -7.43 20.36
C ALA A 7 0.09 -6.41 19.80
N ASP A 8 -0.39 -5.49 20.64
CA ASP A 8 -1.33 -4.44 20.22
C ASP A 8 -0.70 -3.48 19.20
N GLN A 9 0.56 -3.11 19.40
CA GLN A 9 1.30 -2.27 18.46
C GLN A 9 1.49 -2.98 17.12
N LEU A 10 1.93 -4.24 17.13
CA LEU A 10 2.10 -5.02 15.89
C LEU A 10 0.78 -5.16 15.12
N MET A 11 -0.34 -5.38 15.81
CA MET A 11 -1.65 -5.44 15.16
C MET A 11 -2.06 -4.11 14.55
N ALA A 12 -1.77 -2.99 15.21
CA ALA A 12 -2.02 -1.66 14.65
C ALA A 12 -1.20 -1.45 13.38
N ASP A 13 0.09 -1.81 13.41
CA ASP A 13 0.99 -1.69 12.26
C ASP A 13 0.47 -2.55 11.09
N PHE A 14 0.08 -3.81 11.32
CA PHE A 14 -0.50 -4.66 10.27
C PHE A 14 -1.82 -4.13 9.70
N HIS A 15 -2.67 -3.52 10.54
CA HIS A 15 -3.91 -2.91 10.07
C HIS A 15 -3.64 -1.70 9.18
N GLN A 16 -2.65 -0.88 9.52
CA GLN A 16 -2.23 0.25 8.70
C GLN A 16 -1.66 -0.23 7.36
N GLU A 17 -0.77 -1.23 7.39
CA GLU A 17 -0.21 -1.83 6.17
C GLU A 17 -1.30 -2.33 5.22
N ARG A 18 -2.28 -3.05 5.76
CA ARG A 18 -3.43 -3.52 4.97
C ARG A 18 -4.20 -2.36 4.33
N GLN A 19 -4.47 -1.28 5.06
CA GLN A 19 -5.22 -0.14 4.54
C GLN A 19 -4.52 0.52 3.35
N LEU A 20 -3.20 0.66 3.41
CA LEU A 20 -2.42 1.26 2.34
C LEU A 20 -2.39 0.37 1.09
N VAL A 21 -2.24 -0.94 1.27
CA VAL A 21 -2.33 -1.92 0.18
C VAL A 21 -3.71 -1.91 -0.48
N ASP A 22 -4.78 -1.92 0.33
CA ASP A 22 -6.16 -1.86 -0.16
C ASP A 22 -6.39 -0.58 -1.00
N LEU A 23 -5.84 0.57 -0.55
CA LEU A 23 -5.94 1.84 -1.27
C LEU A 23 -5.20 1.82 -2.61
N MET A 24 -3.99 1.26 -2.67
CA MET A 24 -3.23 1.09 -3.92
C MET A 24 -3.97 0.21 -4.91
N ILE A 25 -4.44 -0.96 -4.46
CA ILE A 25 -5.19 -1.89 -5.31
C ILE A 25 -6.45 -1.21 -5.85
N GLN A 26 -7.20 -0.52 -4.99
CA GLN A 26 -8.39 0.21 -5.40
C GLN A 26 -8.04 1.29 -6.44
N GLY A 27 -7.03 2.11 -6.19
CA GLY A 27 -6.57 3.13 -7.13
C GLY A 27 -6.21 2.54 -8.49
N CYS A 28 -5.48 1.43 -8.53
CA CYS A 28 -5.14 0.72 -9.78
C CYS A 28 -6.38 0.20 -10.53
N ILE A 29 -7.37 -0.32 -9.80
CA ILE A 29 -8.64 -0.78 -10.40
C ILE A 29 -9.41 0.39 -10.98
N GLU A 30 -9.60 1.47 -10.21
CA GLU A 30 -10.32 2.66 -10.65
C GLU A 30 -9.63 3.30 -11.86
N TYR A 31 -8.30 3.39 -11.85
CA TYR A 31 -7.52 3.92 -12.96
C TYR A 31 -7.75 3.15 -14.26
N ARG A 32 -7.79 1.81 -14.17
CA ARG A 32 -8.03 0.92 -15.32
C ARG A 32 -9.41 1.12 -15.94
N TRP A 33 -10.42 1.44 -15.13
CA TRP A 33 -11.81 1.60 -15.58
C TRP A 33 -12.20 3.06 -15.84
N ALA A 34 -11.35 4.03 -15.50
CA ALA A 34 -11.58 5.44 -15.70
C ALA A 34 -11.78 5.80 -17.19
N VAL A 35 -12.95 6.35 -17.49
CA VAL A 35 -13.36 6.78 -18.83
C VAL A 35 -13.00 8.25 -19.04
N GLY A 36 -13.04 9.05 -17.97
CA GLY A 36 -12.70 10.47 -17.98
C GLY A 36 -11.30 10.80 -17.43
N ASN A 37 -10.75 11.94 -17.84
CA ASN A 37 -9.49 12.44 -17.29
C ASN A 37 -9.59 12.78 -15.79
N GLU A 38 -10.74 13.24 -15.32
CA GLU A 38 -10.97 13.54 -13.90
C GLU A 38 -10.92 12.26 -13.05
N GLU A 39 -11.58 11.20 -13.50
CA GLU A 39 -11.54 9.88 -12.85
C GLU A 39 -10.11 9.32 -12.79
N ARG A 40 -9.34 9.49 -13.88
CA ARG A 40 -7.92 9.09 -13.90
C ARG A 40 -7.09 9.85 -12.88
N GLN A 41 -7.27 11.16 -12.78
CA GLN A 41 -6.54 11.99 -11.82
C GLN A 41 -6.87 11.62 -10.38
N ILE A 42 -8.14 11.30 -10.09
CA ILE A 42 -8.57 10.83 -8.77
C ILE A 42 -7.88 9.50 -8.44
N ALA A 43 -7.90 8.54 -9.37
CA ALA A 43 -7.27 7.25 -9.18
C ALA A 43 -5.74 7.35 -9.04
N GLU A 44 -5.07 8.20 -9.82
CA GLU A 44 -3.63 8.51 -9.68
C GLU A 44 -3.34 9.11 -8.30
N ALA A 45 -4.16 10.04 -7.83
CA ALA A 45 -3.99 10.64 -6.51
C ALA A 45 -4.18 9.63 -5.37
N MET A 46 -5.06 8.64 -5.53
CA MET A 46 -5.22 7.55 -4.55
C MET A 46 -3.95 6.70 -4.44
N ILE A 47 -3.38 6.31 -5.58
CA ILE A 47 -2.15 5.53 -5.65
C ILE A 47 -0.99 6.35 -5.06
N TYR A 48 -0.83 7.60 -5.50
CA TYR A 48 0.24 8.48 -5.06
C TYR A 48 0.19 8.76 -3.55
N ASN A 49 -1.01 9.02 -3.00
CA ASN A 49 -1.16 9.22 -1.55
C ASN A 49 -0.72 8.00 -0.75
N ALA A 50 -0.95 6.78 -1.25
CA ALA A 50 -0.49 5.57 -0.57
C ALA A 50 1.04 5.51 -0.52
N PHE A 51 1.71 5.75 -1.66
CA PHE A 51 3.18 5.79 -1.71
C PHE A 51 3.78 6.93 -0.88
N GLU A 52 3.19 8.12 -0.92
CA GLU A 52 3.64 9.26 -0.11
C GLU A 52 3.50 8.95 1.39
N THR A 53 2.42 8.29 1.81
CA THR A 53 2.25 7.84 3.20
C THR A 53 3.34 6.85 3.59
N TYR A 54 3.66 5.87 2.73
CA TYR A 54 4.77 4.94 2.98
C TYR A 54 6.12 5.64 3.11
N ALA A 55 6.40 6.61 2.23
CA ALA A 55 7.63 7.39 2.25
C ALA A 55 7.79 8.13 3.60
N ILE A 56 6.73 8.77 4.08
CA ILE A 56 6.72 9.51 5.34
C ILE A 56 6.93 8.57 6.53
N GLU A 57 6.12 7.51 6.63
CA GLU A 57 6.13 6.59 7.78
C GLU A 57 7.46 5.85 7.93
N ARG A 58 8.09 5.52 6.80
CA ARG A 58 9.35 4.78 6.81
C ARG A 58 10.59 5.68 6.76
N GLY A 59 10.41 6.98 6.54
CA GLY A 59 11.50 7.95 6.47
C GLY A 59 12.36 7.81 5.22
N PHE A 60 11.77 7.38 4.10
CA PHE A 60 12.45 7.20 2.82
C PHE A 60 11.99 8.27 1.80
N PRO A 61 12.82 8.60 0.79
CA PRO A 61 12.35 9.36 -0.37
C PRO A 61 11.24 8.63 -1.14
N LEU A 62 10.32 9.37 -1.75
CA LEU A 62 9.19 8.81 -2.51
C LEU A 62 9.59 7.73 -3.53
N PRO A 63 10.64 7.89 -4.37
CA PRO A 63 11.02 6.83 -5.32
C PRO A 63 11.40 5.50 -4.65
N GLN A 64 11.95 5.55 -3.43
CA GLN A 64 12.28 4.33 -2.67
C GLN A 64 11.03 3.71 -2.05
N ALA A 65 10.02 4.52 -1.71
CA ALA A 65 8.74 3.99 -1.24
C ALA A 65 7.97 3.32 -2.37
N GLU A 66 8.02 3.88 -3.59
CA GLU A 66 7.48 3.24 -4.79
C GLU A 66 8.12 1.85 -5.02
N GLU A 67 9.46 1.79 -5.09
CA GLU A 67 10.21 0.53 -5.25
C GLU A 67 9.90 -0.48 -4.14
N PHE A 68 9.87 -0.03 -2.88
CA PHE A 68 9.51 -0.88 -1.74
C PHE A 68 8.10 -1.46 -1.86
N CYS A 69 7.14 -0.67 -2.32
CA CYS A 69 5.75 -1.13 -2.45
C CYS A 69 5.59 -2.13 -3.60
N GLU A 70 6.29 -1.92 -4.71
CA GLU A 70 6.33 -2.88 -5.82
C GLU A 70 6.89 -4.23 -5.35
N ASP A 71 8.05 -4.22 -4.69
CA ASP A 71 8.68 -5.43 -4.13
C ASP A 71 7.74 -6.15 -3.13
N TYR A 72 7.06 -5.38 -2.27
CA TYR A 72 6.14 -5.92 -1.27
C TYR A 72 4.91 -6.59 -1.92
N LEU A 73 4.34 -5.98 -2.97
CA LEU A 73 3.22 -6.57 -3.70
C LEU A 73 3.65 -7.84 -4.45
N ASP A 74 4.84 -7.85 -5.04
CA ASP A 74 5.39 -9.04 -5.72
C ASP A 74 5.58 -10.21 -4.75
N ASP A 75 6.07 -9.95 -3.54
CA ASP A 75 6.21 -10.97 -2.50
C ASP A 75 4.84 -11.50 -2.04
N LEU A 76 3.83 -10.65 -1.93
CA LEU A 76 2.45 -11.08 -1.63
C LEU A 76 1.86 -11.95 -2.73
N VAL A 77 2.05 -11.57 -4.00
CA VAL A 77 1.60 -12.37 -5.15
C VAL A 77 2.28 -13.74 -5.14
N ARG A 78 3.60 -13.80 -4.89
CA ARG A 78 4.35 -15.05 -4.79
C ARG A 78 3.83 -15.94 -3.66
N ALA A 79 3.57 -15.37 -2.48
CA ALA A 79 3.04 -16.12 -1.35
C ALA A 79 1.65 -16.73 -1.64
N ILE A 80 0.82 -16.06 -2.44
CA ILE A 80 -0.48 -16.59 -2.89
C ILE A 80 -0.28 -17.71 -3.92
N ASP A 81 0.59 -17.51 -4.91
CA ASP A 81 0.88 -18.53 -5.95
C ASP A 81 1.44 -19.82 -5.36
N GLU A 82 2.18 -19.75 -4.25
CA GLU A 82 2.70 -20.93 -3.55
C GLU A 82 1.62 -21.74 -2.80
N ILE A 83 0.43 -21.16 -2.59
CA ILE A 83 -0.70 -21.80 -1.91
C ILE A 83 -1.68 -22.46 -2.90
N LEU A 84 -1.73 -21.98 -4.16
CA LEU A 84 -2.63 -22.43 -5.22
C LEU A 84 -2.11 -23.64 -6.00
#